data_AF-A0AAJ0A4C0-F1
#
_entry.id   AF-A0AAJ0A4C0-F1
#
_cell.length_a   1.000
_cell.length_b   1.000
_cell.length_c   1.000
_cell.angle_alpha   90.00
_cell.angle_beta   90.00
_cell.angle_gamma   90.00
#
_symmetry.space_group_name_H-M   'P 1'
#
loop_
_entity.id
_entity.type
_entity.pdbx_description
1 polymer ?
#
loop_
_entity_poly.entity_id
_entity_poly.type
_entity_poly.pdbx_seq_one_letter_code
_entity_poly.pdbx_strand_id
1 'polypeptide(L)'
;MDSHRRRIAGLVADLIPNQILQQRAHAAATTGAAEASSTISPYHSNLAGVNQPVNMLFKNMLWASFGGMAILVLVITISRILWAQLRHVSAMSVEGERQNYWKTAQWNWMPSLKKHLMYAPLWNKRHNKEIKLSSAIGIGTLPSRMHSVILGFYIASNMIYMFFLNWENANLYSFCAELRGRSGTLSVVNMVPLIILAGRNNPLIGMLHVSFDTYNLLHRWVGRMSVIEAVLHTVAWLIVQIADSGWDGVWHRMSNELFIGSGMAGTLALIVIMILSFSPVRHAFYETFLNVHIILAFFIFLMTYIHCAVAGLPGGLPQLPWMIAIFILWFLERMARIVRVAYMNWSDRGTTDAIVEAVPGECTRVTMNLPRYVDVKPGTHAYLRFKDIRPWDCHPFSIGWVEHIPDHRSLPLGVDEEKATLTAIDKKNTTTSISFIIGAQSGFTRDLYNVARQSGDRAIRMKACVEGPYSGHHSLDSYGHAVLFAGATGITHGISYLKPLIDGYNNGSVATRRITLVWIVRDYEALEWVRPWMDTILRLPNRKDILRIQLYITRPQNSQQIVSASNTVQMFPGRPNIPLIMKREVSEQQGAMCVHICGPGALADDVRSAVREVQDEGTVVDFVEESFTW
;
A
#
# COMPACT_ATOMS: atom_id res chain seq x y z
N MET A 1 42.31 22.14 21.24
CA MET A 1 40.96 21.57 21.01
C MET A 1 39.99 21.76 22.19
N ASP A 2 40.31 22.56 23.22
CA ASP A 2 39.43 22.74 24.40
C ASP A 2 38.76 24.12 24.54
N SER A 3 39.14 25.13 23.74
CA SER A 3 38.57 26.48 23.86
C SER A 3 37.19 26.63 23.18
N HIS A 4 36.86 25.78 22.20
CA HIS A 4 35.60 25.87 21.46
C HIS A 4 34.40 25.22 22.18
N ARG A 5 34.62 24.23 23.05
CA ARG A 5 33.54 23.59 23.84
C ARG A 5 33.03 24.48 24.97
N ARG A 6 33.89 25.31 25.57
CA ARG A 6 33.48 26.25 26.64
C ARG A 6 32.68 27.45 26.14
N ARG A 7 32.86 27.86 24.88
CA ARG A 7 32.11 28.99 24.30
C ARG A 7 30.63 28.68 24.02
N ILE A 8 30.26 27.42 23.82
CA ILE A 8 28.86 27.03 23.59
C ILE A 8 28.10 26.86 24.93
N ALA A 9 28.78 26.42 25.99
CA ALA A 9 28.19 26.31 27.32
C ALA A 9 27.84 27.69 27.94
N GLY A 10 28.63 28.74 27.65
CA GLY A 10 28.35 30.10 28.11
C GLY A 10 27.12 30.74 27.45
N LEU A 11 26.86 30.44 26.18
CA LEU A 11 25.72 31.00 25.43
C LEU A 11 24.35 30.48 25.90
N VAL A 12 24.31 29.35 26.61
CA VAL A 12 23.06 28.77 27.16
C VAL A 12 22.76 29.30 28.56
N ALA A 13 23.78 29.76 29.30
CA ALA A 13 23.63 30.26 30.66
C ALA A 13 23.00 31.66 30.73
N ASP A 14 23.21 32.50 29.72
CA ASP A 14 22.70 33.88 29.68
C ASP A 14 21.21 34.01 29.30
N LEU A 15 20.51 32.88 29.08
CA LEU A 15 19.09 32.85 28.68
C LEU A 15 18.11 32.57 29.84
N ILE A 16 18.59 32.47 31.09
CA ILE A 16 17.73 32.22 32.26
C ILE A 16 17.76 33.46 33.19
N PRO A 17 16.61 34.11 33.48
CA PRO A 17 16.58 35.22 34.41
C PRO A 17 17.00 34.77 35.83
N ASN A 18 18.05 35.40 36.37
CA ASN A 18 18.67 35.13 37.67
C ASN A 18 17.73 35.21 38.90
N GLN A 19 16.49 35.68 38.75
CA GLN A 19 15.52 35.80 39.85
C GLN A 19 14.93 34.46 40.32
N ILE A 20 14.87 33.43 39.47
CA ILE A 20 14.26 32.13 39.84
C ILE A 20 15.18 31.30 40.74
N LEU A 21 16.50 31.47 40.63
CA LEU A 21 17.48 30.77 41.48
C LEU A 21 17.54 31.36 42.89
N GLN A 22 17.32 32.67 43.07
CA GLN A 22 17.34 33.31 44.39
C GLN A 22 16.09 32.97 45.24
N GLN A 23 14.90 32.80 44.63
CA GLN A 23 13.71 32.39 45.36
C GLN A 23 13.78 30.95 45.91
N ARG A 24 14.50 30.04 45.22
CA ARG A 24 14.70 28.66 45.70
C ARG A 24 15.70 28.57 46.85
N ALA A 25 16.70 29.45 46.90
CA ALA A 25 17.69 29.47 47.97
C ALA A 25 17.09 29.92 49.32
N HIS A 26 16.08 30.81 49.31
CA HIS A 26 15.43 31.27 50.54
C HIS A 26 14.40 30.29 51.12
N ALA A 27 13.77 29.45 50.28
CA ALA A 27 12.83 28.43 50.74
C ALA A 27 13.52 27.20 51.38
N ALA A 28 14.81 27.00 51.13
CA ALA A 28 15.58 25.85 51.62
C ALA A 28 16.17 26.04 53.03
N ALA A 29 16.05 27.22 53.63
CA ALA A 29 16.71 27.56 54.90
C ALA A 29 15.87 27.31 56.17
N THR A 30 14.62 26.85 56.06
CA THR A 30 13.67 26.80 57.20
C THR A 30 13.04 25.44 57.50
N THR A 31 13.60 24.32 57.04
CA THR A 31 13.17 22.99 57.50
C THR A 31 14.36 22.10 57.84
N GLY A 32 14.41 21.70 59.11
CA GLY A 32 15.50 20.90 59.69
C GLY A 32 15.63 19.49 59.11
N ALA A 33 16.87 19.02 59.10
CA ALA A 33 17.28 17.63 58.98
C ALA A 33 16.59 16.75 60.06
N ALA A 34 16.27 15.47 59.89
CA ALA A 34 16.39 14.51 58.80
C ALA A 34 15.48 13.32 59.16
N GLU A 35 14.89 12.64 58.18
CA GLU A 35 14.61 11.20 58.24
C GLU A 35 14.38 10.63 56.82
N ALA A 36 15.01 9.49 56.55
CA ALA A 36 15.11 8.68 55.32
C ALA A 36 14.42 9.16 54.01
N SER A 37 15.25 9.43 52.99
CA SER A 37 14.82 9.58 51.59
C SER A 37 14.17 8.31 51.05
N SER A 38 12.98 8.39 50.49
CA SER A 38 12.59 7.42 49.47
C SER A 38 13.22 7.87 48.15
N THR A 39 14.16 7.09 47.60
CA THR A 39 14.76 7.29 46.27
C THR A 39 13.74 7.27 45.12
N ILE A 40 12.46 7.08 45.44
CA ILE A 40 11.30 6.91 44.55
C ILE A 40 10.51 8.22 44.39
N SER A 41 10.47 9.08 45.41
CA SER A 41 9.64 10.30 45.42
C SER A 41 10.43 11.48 44.82
N PRO A 42 10.49 11.57 43.47
CA PRO A 42 9.36 12.15 42.73
C PRO A 42 8.90 11.34 41.50
N TYR A 43 9.49 10.18 41.21
CA TYR A 43 9.38 9.48 39.92
C TYR A 43 8.08 8.70 39.69
N HIS A 44 7.24 8.56 40.71
CA HIS A 44 5.99 7.79 40.65
C HIS A 44 4.81 8.54 40.01
N SER A 45 4.92 9.85 39.76
CA SER A 45 3.80 10.68 39.27
C SER A 45 4.13 11.49 38.01
N ASN A 46 3.13 11.64 37.13
CA ASN A 46 3.12 12.54 35.98
C ASN A 46 4.41 12.49 35.12
N LEU A 47 5.03 13.65 34.87
CA LEU A 47 6.24 13.80 34.06
C LEU A 47 7.52 13.91 34.90
N ALA A 48 7.46 13.61 36.19
CA ALA A 48 8.62 13.69 37.06
C ALA A 48 9.69 12.67 36.66
N GLY A 49 10.94 13.12 36.56
CA GLY A 49 12.08 12.34 36.04
C GLY A 49 12.10 12.17 34.52
N VAL A 50 11.12 12.71 33.79
CA VAL A 50 11.09 12.62 32.32
C VAL A 50 11.87 13.76 31.69
N ASN A 51 12.83 13.44 30.83
CA ASN A 51 13.57 14.42 30.04
C ASN A 51 12.76 14.91 28.82
N GLN A 52 11.79 15.80 29.07
CA GLN A 52 10.90 16.33 28.04
C GLN A 52 11.58 17.07 26.88
N PRO A 53 12.59 17.93 27.10
CA PRO A 53 13.26 18.63 26.00
C PRO A 53 13.86 17.68 24.97
N VAL A 54 14.52 16.62 25.44
CA VAL A 54 15.13 15.64 24.53
C VAL A 54 14.05 14.73 23.92
N ASN A 55 12.94 14.44 24.61
CA ASN A 55 11.81 13.72 24.02
C ASN A 55 11.23 14.49 22.82
N MET A 56 11.04 15.79 22.99
CA MET A 56 10.55 16.66 21.91
C MET A 56 11.58 16.82 20.79
N LEU A 57 12.88 16.82 21.10
CA LEU A 57 13.94 16.78 20.10
C LEU A 57 13.85 15.52 19.24
N PHE A 58 13.79 14.33 19.85
CA PHE A 58 13.69 13.07 19.09
C PHE A 58 12.39 12.94 18.30
N LYS A 59 11.28 13.44 18.86
CA LYS A 59 10.04 13.60 18.10
C LYS A 59 10.25 14.45 16.85
N ASN A 60 10.92 15.60 16.96
CA ASN A 60 11.21 16.48 15.82
C ASN A 60 12.15 15.81 14.81
N MET A 61 13.19 15.11 15.28
CA MET A 61 14.12 14.37 14.42
C MET A 61 13.40 13.24 13.66
N LEU A 62 12.53 12.48 14.33
CA LEU A 62 11.81 11.38 13.71
C LEU A 62 10.81 11.88 12.67
N TRP A 63 10.01 12.91 12.98
CA TRP A 63 9.10 13.50 11.98
C TRP A 63 9.85 14.19 10.84
N ALA A 64 10.97 14.87 11.12
CA ALA A 64 11.82 15.42 10.07
C ALA A 64 12.40 14.32 9.16
N SER A 65 12.74 13.14 9.71
CA SER A 65 13.21 12.00 8.92
C SER A 65 12.11 11.45 8.00
N PHE A 66 10.87 11.32 8.50
CA PHE A 66 9.72 10.92 7.68
C PHE A 66 9.40 11.95 6.60
N GLY A 67 9.37 13.25 6.96
CA GLY A 67 9.14 14.34 6.01
C GLY A 67 10.24 14.42 4.94
N GLY A 68 11.50 14.33 5.34
CA GLY A 68 12.65 14.32 4.43
C GLY A 68 12.61 13.13 3.47
N MET A 69 12.26 11.93 3.96
CA MET A 69 12.06 10.76 3.11
C MET A 69 10.90 10.96 2.12
N ALA A 70 9.77 11.51 2.57
CA ALA A 70 8.63 11.79 1.70
C ALA A 70 8.98 12.81 0.60
N ILE A 71 9.73 13.87 0.94
CA ILE A 71 10.22 14.86 -0.03
C ILE A 71 11.20 14.23 -1.01
N LEU A 72 12.13 13.39 -0.54
CA LEU A 72 13.07 12.68 -1.40
C LEU A 72 12.33 11.79 -2.42
N VAL A 73 11.36 11.01 -1.95
CA VAL A 73 10.50 10.19 -2.82
C VAL A 73 9.73 11.06 -3.81
N LEU A 74 9.17 12.18 -3.36
CA LEU A 74 8.44 13.11 -4.22
C LEU A 74 9.33 13.68 -5.34
N VAL A 75 10.54 14.12 -5.01
CA VAL A 75 11.52 14.64 -6.00
C VAL A 75 11.90 13.56 -7.01
N ILE A 76 12.14 12.32 -6.55
CA ILE A 76 12.42 11.18 -7.42
C ILE A 76 11.21 10.91 -8.33
N THR A 77 10.00 10.93 -7.80
CA THR A 77 8.76 10.68 -8.56
C THR A 77 8.52 11.76 -9.61
N ILE A 78 8.65 13.04 -9.26
CA ILE A 78 8.54 14.15 -10.22
C ILE A 78 9.59 14.00 -11.32
N SER A 79 10.85 13.71 -10.96
CA SER A 79 11.93 13.50 -11.93
C SER A 79 11.62 12.34 -12.88
N ARG A 80 11.08 11.23 -12.37
CA ARG A 80 10.67 10.07 -13.17
C ARG A 80 9.50 10.39 -14.10
N ILE A 81 8.50 11.15 -13.64
CA ILE A 81 7.36 11.57 -14.45
C ILE A 81 7.83 12.49 -15.59
N LEU A 82 8.64 13.50 -15.28
CA LEU A 82 9.23 14.39 -16.28
C LEU A 82 10.06 13.60 -17.31
N TRP A 83 10.86 12.65 -16.85
CA TRP A 83 11.65 11.80 -17.73
C TRP A 83 10.78 10.92 -18.64
N ALA A 84 9.70 10.34 -18.10
CA ALA A 84 8.73 9.57 -18.88
C ALA A 84 7.96 10.45 -19.88
N GLN A 85 7.62 11.68 -19.53
CA GLN A 85 6.99 12.65 -20.43
C GLN A 85 7.92 13.09 -21.56
N LEU A 86 9.19 13.39 -21.26
CA LEU A 86 10.21 13.68 -22.27
C LEU A 86 10.37 12.51 -23.24
N ARG A 87 10.43 11.29 -22.71
CA ARG A 87 10.48 10.06 -23.52
C ARG A 87 9.23 9.91 -24.38
N HIS A 88 8.05 10.14 -23.82
CA HIS A 88 6.79 10.04 -24.54
C HIS A 88 6.72 11.04 -25.70
N VAL A 89 6.99 12.33 -25.46
CA VAL A 89 6.90 13.39 -26.48
C VAL A 89 7.97 13.22 -27.57
N SER A 90 9.16 12.75 -27.23
CA SER A 90 10.24 12.53 -28.22
C SER A 90 10.10 11.23 -29.02
N ALA A 91 9.35 10.24 -28.52
CA ALA A 91 9.18 8.94 -29.16
C ALA A 91 7.76 8.69 -29.73
N MET A 92 6.77 9.51 -29.38
CA MET A 92 5.43 9.44 -29.98
C MET A 92 5.51 9.61 -31.50
N SER A 93 4.72 8.84 -32.23
CA SER A 93 4.78 8.72 -33.70
C SER A 93 6.12 8.30 -34.35
N VAL A 94 7.21 8.14 -33.60
CA VAL A 94 8.51 7.69 -34.15
C VAL A 94 8.53 6.18 -34.34
N GLU A 95 9.00 5.70 -35.49
CA GLU A 95 9.20 4.27 -35.78
C GLU A 95 10.15 3.58 -34.78
N GLY A 96 9.91 2.30 -34.47
CA GLY A 96 10.61 1.57 -33.41
C GLY A 96 12.14 1.54 -33.58
N GLU A 97 12.64 1.43 -34.81
CA GLU A 97 14.08 1.40 -35.12
C GLU A 97 14.78 2.73 -34.82
N ARG A 98 14.04 3.85 -34.83
CA ARG A 98 14.57 5.18 -34.58
C ARG A 98 14.53 5.57 -33.09
N GLN A 99 13.98 4.72 -32.22
CA GLN A 99 13.90 4.97 -30.78
C GLN A 99 15.17 4.53 -30.00
N ASN A 100 16.31 4.36 -30.69
CA ASN A 100 17.54 3.81 -30.11
C ASN A 100 18.08 4.59 -28.89
N TYR A 101 17.90 5.93 -28.87
CA TYR A 101 18.29 6.73 -27.71
C TYR A 101 17.63 6.23 -26.41
N TRP A 102 16.34 5.91 -26.45
CA TRP A 102 15.61 5.43 -25.28
C TRP A 102 15.83 3.93 -24.98
N LYS A 103 16.45 3.19 -25.91
CA LYS A 103 16.81 1.79 -25.71
C LYS A 103 17.99 1.64 -24.76
N THR A 104 19.00 2.51 -24.83
CA THR A 104 20.20 2.43 -24.00
C THR A 104 20.04 3.18 -22.67
N ALA A 105 20.58 2.62 -21.59
CA ALA A 105 20.56 3.28 -20.29
C ALA A 105 21.36 4.58 -20.31
N GLN A 106 20.69 5.70 -20.01
CA GLN A 106 21.32 7.03 -20.01
C GLN A 106 22.25 7.24 -18.81
N TRP A 107 22.08 6.45 -17.75
CA TRP A 107 22.92 6.48 -16.56
C TRP A 107 23.51 5.10 -16.30
N ASN A 108 24.84 4.99 -16.40
CA ASN A 108 25.57 3.72 -16.29
C ASN A 108 25.36 2.99 -14.94
N TRP A 109 25.04 3.73 -13.87
CA TRP A 109 24.82 3.15 -12.55
C TRP A 109 23.39 2.61 -12.35
N MET A 110 22.42 3.06 -13.14
CA MET A 110 20.99 2.74 -12.95
C MET A 110 20.68 1.24 -13.12
N PRO A 111 21.20 0.53 -14.14
CA PRO A 111 20.97 -0.91 -14.26
C PRO A 111 21.48 -1.69 -13.05
N SER A 112 22.66 -1.31 -12.53
CA SER A 112 23.22 -1.94 -11.32
C SER A 112 22.36 -1.66 -10.08
N LEU A 113 21.87 -0.43 -9.89
CA LEU A 113 20.95 -0.10 -8.79
C LEU A 113 19.66 -0.94 -8.86
N LYS A 114 19.07 -1.03 -10.05
CA LYS A 114 17.86 -1.83 -10.30
C LYS A 114 18.07 -3.30 -9.96
N LYS A 115 19.14 -3.89 -10.49
CA LYS A 115 19.49 -5.31 -10.31
C LYS A 115 19.76 -5.69 -8.85
N HIS A 116 20.52 -4.85 -8.14
CA HIS A 116 21.07 -5.19 -6.82
C HIS A 116 20.28 -4.64 -5.64
N LEU A 117 19.50 -3.57 -5.82
CA LEU A 117 18.78 -2.89 -4.73
C LEU A 117 17.26 -2.80 -4.95
N MET A 118 16.80 -2.25 -6.07
CA MET A 118 15.35 -1.97 -6.27
C MET A 118 14.55 -3.24 -6.52
N TYR A 119 14.97 -4.07 -7.47
CA TYR A 119 14.26 -5.30 -7.85
C TYR A 119 14.75 -6.52 -7.08
N ALA A 120 15.88 -6.39 -6.37
CA ALA A 120 16.44 -7.48 -5.59
C ALA A 120 15.57 -7.80 -4.36
N PRO A 121 15.16 -9.07 -4.19
CA PRO A 121 14.56 -9.52 -2.94
C PRO A 121 15.56 -9.39 -1.79
N LEU A 122 15.05 -9.24 -0.56
CA LEU A 122 15.91 -9.27 0.64
C LEU A 122 16.74 -10.56 0.70
N TRP A 123 16.09 -11.72 0.47
CA TRP A 123 16.74 -13.03 0.52
C TRP A 123 16.49 -13.87 -0.73
N ASN A 124 17.57 -14.24 -1.42
CA ASN A 124 17.56 -15.07 -2.64
C ASN A 124 16.55 -14.61 -3.69
N LYS A 125 15.61 -15.49 -4.08
CA LYS A 125 14.65 -15.29 -5.16
C LYS A 125 13.27 -14.84 -4.69
N ARG A 126 12.94 -15.03 -3.41
CA ARG A 126 11.56 -14.91 -2.91
C ARG A 126 11.25 -13.47 -2.50
N HIS A 127 10.26 -12.86 -3.13
CA HIS A 127 9.70 -11.58 -2.72
C HIS A 127 8.21 -11.75 -2.43
N ASN A 128 7.45 -12.24 -3.41
CA ASN A 128 6.00 -12.34 -3.32
C ASN A 128 5.46 -13.72 -3.00
N LYS A 129 6.27 -14.77 -3.12
CA LYS A 129 5.91 -16.06 -2.55
C LYS A 129 5.99 -15.98 -1.03
N GLU A 130 4.83 -16.14 -0.37
CA GLU A 130 4.74 -16.18 1.09
C GLU A 130 5.70 -17.23 1.68
N ILE A 131 6.45 -16.84 2.72
CA ILE A 131 7.25 -17.80 3.47
C ILE A 131 6.31 -18.61 4.36
N LYS A 132 6.21 -19.91 4.11
CA LYS A 132 5.49 -20.83 4.97
C LYS A 132 6.47 -21.56 5.88
N LEU A 133 6.38 -21.36 7.20
CA LEU A 133 7.06 -22.17 8.23
C LEU A 133 6.45 -23.56 8.31
N SER A 134 5.14 -23.67 8.08
CA SER A 134 4.39 -24.93 7.99
C SER A 134 3.25 -24.77 6.98
N SER A 135 2.51 -25.84 6.67
CA SER A 135 1.32 -25.77 5.80
C SER A 135 0.27 -24.75 6.28
N ALA A 136 0.24 -24.46 7.59
CA ALA A 136 -0.70 -23.55 8.25
C ALA A 136 -0.08 -22.21 8.69
N ILE A 137 1.25 -22.09 8.79
CA ILE A 137 1.92 -20.89 9.31
C ILE A 137 2.68 -20.21 8.18
N GLY A 138 2.10 -19.14 7.63
CA GLY A 138 2.79 -18.20 6.74
C GLY A 138 3.33 -16.98 7.51
N ILE A 139 4.57 -16.54 7.25
CA ILE A 139 5.20 -15.34 7.85
C ILE A 139 4.90 -14.07 7.02
N GLY A 140 4.36 -14.22 5.81
CA GLY A 140 4.12 -13.12 4.87
C GLY A 140 5.17 -13.03 3.75
N THR A 141 5.12 -11.94 2.99
CA THR A 141 6.03 -11.61 1.89
C THR A 141 7.30 -10.91 2.38
N LEU A 142 8.41 -11.10 1.66
CA LEU A 142 9.68 -10.46 2.01
C LEU A 142 9.79 -9.08 1.37
N PRO A 143 10.23 -8.04 2.10
CA PRO A 143 10.53 -6.75 1.49
C PRO A 143 11.63 -6.85 0.42
N SER A 144 11.68 -5.86 -0.49
CA SER A 144 12.85 -5.66 -1.34
C SER A 144 14.03 -5.20 -0.48
N ARG A 145 15.27 -5.26 -1.01
CA ARG A 145 16.44 -4.74 -0.28
C ARG A 145 16.30 -3.26 0.01
N MET A 146 15.79 -2.47 -0.94
CA MET A 146 15.49 -1.05 -0.72
C MET A 146 14.53 -0.83 0.44
N HIS A 147 13.39 -1.55 0.47
CA HIS A 147 12.43 -1.45 1.58
C HIS A 147 13.07 -1.86 2.91
N SER A 148 13.94 -2.87 2.89
CA SER A 148 14.65 -3.36 4.08
C SER A 148 15.65 -2.35 4.63
N VAL A 149 16.36 -1.61 3.76
CA VAL A 149 17.28 -0.54 4.16
C VAL A 149 16.52 0.61 4.81
N ILE A 150 15.42 1.06 4.18
CA ILE A 150 14.57 2.13 4.72
C ILE A 150 14.00 1.73 6.09
N LEU A 151 13.48 0.51 6.17
CA LEU A 151 12.93 -0.03 7.41
C LEU A 151 14.00 -0.21 8.49
N GLY A 152 15.20 -0.67 8.12
CA GLY A 152 16.33 -0.84 9.02
C GLY A 152 16.77 0.49 9.64
N PHE A 153 16.85 1.55 8.82
CA PHE A 153 17.14 2.90 9.32
C PHE A 153 16.05 3.39 10.27
N TYR A 154 14.78 3.20 9.93
CA TYR A 154 13.65 3.56 10.79
C TYR A 154 13.67 2.81 12.14
N ILE A 155 13.81 1.48 12.14
CA ILE A 155 13.87 0.69 13.38
C ILE A 155 15.08 1.09 14.21
N ALA A 156 16.26 1.22 13.58
CA ALA A 156 17.47 1.65 14.26
C ALA A 156 17.32 3.03 14.90
N SER A 157 16.71 4.00 14.19
CA SER A 157 16.46 5.33 14.75
C SER A 157 15.56 5.29 15.99
N ASN A 158 14.47 4.51 15.97
CA ASN A 158 13.58 4.38 17.14
C ASN A 158 14.30 3.72 18.31
N MET A 159 15.07 2.66 18.06
CA MET A 159 15.86 1.99 19.11
C MET A 159 16.91 2.92 19.71
N ILE A 160 17.66 3.66 18.88
CA ILE A 160 18.66 4.62 19.36
C ILE A 160 17.98 5.71 20.20
N TYR A 161 16.89 6.31 19.73
CA TYR A 161 16.20 7.37 20.47
C TYR A 161 15.55 6.87 21.77
N MET A 162 15.07 5.63 21.79
CA MET A 162 14.45 5.02 22.97
C MET A 162 15.50 4.71 24.06
N PHE A 163 16.68 4.22 23.68
CA PHE A 163 17.76 3.85 24.62
C PHE A 163 18.79 4.95 24.86
N PHE A 164 18.62 6.13 24.26
CA PHE A 164 19.39 7.33 24.60
C PHE A 164 18.90 7.90 25.94
N LEU A 165 19.36 7.27 27.01
CA LEU A 165 19.03 7.54 28.40
C LEU A 165 20.31 7.89 29.16
N ASN A 166 20.16 8.50 30.34
CA ASN A 166 21.30 8.68 31.23
C ASN A 166 21.67 7.35 31.94
N TRP A 167 22.58 6.59 31.33
CA TRP A 167 23.10 5.32 31.87
C TRP A 167 24.01 5.49 33.09
N GLU A 168 24.51 6.70 33.35
CA GLU A 168 25.34 7.01 34.53
C GLU A 168 24.49 7.22 35.80
N ASN A 169 23.16 7.24 35.65
CA ASN A 169 22.26 7.45 36.76
C ASN A 169 22.18 6.21 37.67
N ALA A 170 22.73 6.32 38.88
CA ALA A 170 22.69 5.26 39.88
C ALA A 170 21.27 4.97 40.42
N ASN A 171 20.31 5.89 40.25
CA ASN A 171 18.94 5.69 40.69
C ASN A 171 18.10 4.98 39.61
N LEU A 172 17.80 3.71 39.86
CA LEU A 172 16.97 2.87 39.00
C LEU A 172 15.60 3.50 38.69
N TYR A 173 14.95 4.14 39.67
CA TYR A 173 13.61 4.71 39.49
C TYR A 173 13.63 5.96 38.60
N SER A 174 14.68 6.76 38.70
CA SER A 174 14.90 7.88 37.79
C SER A 174 15.16 7.41 36.36
N PHE A 175 15.91 6.31 36.20
CA PHE A 175 16.14 5.69 34.89
C PHE A 175 14.84 5.15 34.28
N CYS A 176 14.04 4.42 35.07
CA CYS A 176 12.73 3.93 34.66
C CYS A 176 11.77 5.08 34.28
N ALA A 177 11.78 6.19 35.02
CA ALA A 177 10.98 7.36 34.67
C ALA A 177 11.40 8.00 33.34
N GLU A 178 12.71 8.08 33.06
CA GLU A 178 13.19 8.57 31.76
C GLU A 178 12.75 7.62 30.63
N LEU A 179 12.98 6.31 30.79
CA LEU A 179 12.57 5.29 29.81
C LEU A 179 11.06 5.34 29.55
N ARG A 180 10.24 5.43 30.61
CA ARG A 180 8.78 5.58 30.52
C ARG A 180 8.40 6.77 29.65
N GLY A 181 8.99 7.94 29.90
CA GLY A 181 8.69 9.14 29.13
C GLY A 181 9.10 9.03 27.66
N ARG A 182 10.24 8.37 27.39
CA ARG A 182 10.79 8.17 26.05
C ARG A 182 9.93 7.24 25.21
N SER A 183 9.69 6.03 25.71
CA SER A 183 8.92 5.01 25.02
C SER A 183 7.46 5.44 24.84
N GLY A 184 6.85 6.10 25.84
CA GLY A 184 5.50 6.64 25.70
C GLY A 184 5.39 7.74 24.63
N THR A 185 6.36 8.65 24.58
CA THR A 185 6.38 9.71 23.56
C THR A 185 6.60 9.12 22.17
N LEU A 186 7.59 8.24 21.99
CA LEU A 186 7.88 7.61 20.70
C LEU A 186 6.70 6.79 20.18
N SER A 187 6.00 6.07 21.06
CA SER A 187 4.82 5.29 20.69
C SER A 187 3.75 6.16 20.03
N VAL A 188 3.39 7.30 20.66
CA VAL A 188 2.37 8.22 20.11
C VAL A 188 2.88 8.93 18.85
N VAL A 189 4.17 9.29 18.78
CA VAL A 189 4.80 9.88 17.59
C VAL A 189 4.69 8.93 16.40
N ASN A 190 4.87 7.63 16.61
CA ASN A 190 4.73 6.58 15.61
C ASN A 190 3.26 6.32 15.21
N MET A 191 2.28 6.58 16.08
CA MET A 191 0.86 6.40 15.75
C MET A 191 0.36 7.38 14.68
N VAL A 192 0.99 8.55 14.51
CA VAL A 192 0.63 9.50 13.44
C VAL A 192 0.86 8.92 12.04
N PRO A 193 2.10 8.53 11.65
CA PRO A 193 2.32 7.87 10.37
C PRO A 193 1.62 6.52 10.28
N LEU A 194 1.39 5.81 11.40
CA LEU A 194 0.66 4.54 11.40
C LEU A 194 -0.72 4.66 10.74
N ILE A 195 -1.47 5.72 11.04
CA ILE A 195 -2.81 5.95 10.46
C ILE A 195 -2.76 6.44 9.03
N ILE A 196 -1.83 7.34 8.70
CA ILE A 196 -1.61 7.79 7.32
C ILE A 196 -1.31 6.58 6.42
N LEU A 197 -0.49 5.64 6.91
CA LEU A 197 -0.09 4.45 6.18
C LEU A 197 -1.22 3.40 6.03
N ALA A 198 -2.29 3.48 6.83
CA ALA A 198 -3.42 2.55 6.77
C ALA A 198 -4.53 2.96 5.77
N GLY A 199 -4.56 4.23 5.36
CA GLY A 199 -5.64 4.78 4.54
C GLY A 199 -5.58 4.35 3.08
N ARG A 200 -6.69 3.86 2.52
CA ARG A 200 -6.80 3.53 1.08
C ARG A 200 -7.04 4.77 0.23
N ASN A 201 -7.84 5.71 0.73
CA ASN A 201 -8.08 6.99 0.06
C ASN A 201 -7.03 8.03 0.47
N ASN A 202 -5.76 7.64 0.43
CA ASN A 202 -4.66 8.51 0.78
C ASN A 202 -4.11 9.22 -0.48
N PRO A 203 -4.18 10.56 -0.58
CA PRO A 203 -3.65 11.30 -1.73
C PRO A 203 -2.13 11.12 -1.90
N LEU A 204 -1.40 10.77 -0.83
CA LEU A 204 0.04 10.51 -0.90
C LEU A 204 0.39 9.28 -1.73
N ILE A 205 -0.52 8.30 -1.88
CA ILE A 205 -0.31 7.15 -2.76
C ILE A 205 -0.15 7.63 -4.21
N GLY A 206 -1.08 8.48 -4.66
CA GLY A 206 -1.05 9.05 -6.01
C GLY A 206 0.03 10.11 -6.21
N MET A 207 0.40 10.86 -5.17
CA MET A 207 1.45 11.87 -5.26
C MET A 207 2.86 11.27 -5.28
N LEU A 208 3.10 10.26 -4.45
CA LEU A 208 4.42 9.62 -4.33
C LEU A 208 4.62 8.46 -5.31
N HIS A 209 3.57 7.98 -5.99
CA HIS A 209 3.59 6.79 -6.85
C HIS A 209 4.12 5.55 -6.12
N VAL A 210 3.76 5.41 -4.84
CA VAL A 210 4.12 4.27 -3.99
C VAL A 210 2.87 3.47 -3.70
N SER A 211 2.90 2.15 -3.98
CA SER A 211 1.73 1.29 -3.90
C SER A 211 1.16 1.17 -2.49
N PHE A 212 -0.14 0.91 -2.39
CA PHE A 212 -0.81 0.65 -1.11
C PHE A 212 -0.20 -0.55 -0.36
N ASP A 213 0.32 -1.55 -1.08
CA ASP A 213 1.01 -2.69 -0.47
C ASP A 213 2.29 -2.28 0.26
N THR A 214 3.03 -1.32 -0.30
CA THR A 214 4.22 -0.74 0.34
C THR A 214 3.82 0.06 1.58
N TYR A 215 2.72 0.82 1.52
CA TYR A 215 2.15 1.52 2.67
C TYR A 215 1.76 0.53 3.78
N ASN A 216 1.07 -0.55 3.43
CA ASN A 216 0.70 -1.61 4.37
C ASN A 216 1.91 -2.33 4.98
N LEU A 217 2.97 -2.53 4.20
CA LEU A 217 4.24 -3.05 4.72
C LEU A 217 4.78 -2.14 5.83
N LEU A 218 4.86 -0.84 5.57
CA LEU A 218 5.31 0.14 6.56
C LEU A 218 4.36 0.23 7.76
N HIS A 219 3.04 0.25 7.55
CA HIS A 219 2.02 0.24 8.61
C HIS A 219 2.23 -0.92 9.60
N ARG A 220 2.47 -2.15 9.11
CA ARG A 220 2.73 -3.31 9.98
C ARG A 220 3.96 -3.13 10.86
N TRP A 221 5.04 -2.54 10.33
CA TRP A 221 6.28 -2.35 11.09
C TRP A 221 6.21 -1.18 12.06
N VAL A 222 5.63 -0.05 11.64
CA VAL A 222 5.37 1.10 12.53
C VAL A 222 4.43 0.69 13.68
N GLY A 223 3.43 -0.14 13.38
CA GLY A 223 2.51 -0.67 14.40
C GLY A 223 3.21 -1.57 15.42
N ARG A 224 4.14 -2.43 14.97
CA ARG A 224 4.98 -3.22 15.86
C ARG A 224 5.84 -2.38 16.78
N MET A 225 6.48 -1.34 16.23
CA MET A 225 7.28 -0.42 17.04
C MET A 225 6.43 0.30 18.09
N SER A 226 5.28 0.84 17.69
CA SER A 226 4.37 1.54 18.61
C SER A 226 3.89 0.64 19.76
N VAL A 227 3.58 -0.64 19.50
CA VAL A 227 3.20 -1.60 20.55
C VAL A 227 4.37 -1.92 21.48
N ILE A 228 5.57 -2.18 20.94
CA ILE A 228 6.77 -2.44 21.76
C ILE A 228 7.06 -1.25 22.69
N GLU A 229 7.01 -0.04 22.15
CA GLU A 229 7.23 1.20 22.90
C GLU A 229 6.15 1.41 23.98
N ALA A 230 4.88 1.11 23.68
CA ALA A 230 3.79 1.19 24.67
C ALA A 230 3.94 0.14 25.78
N VAL A 231 4.35 -1.09 25.45
CA VAL A 231 4.61 -2.12 26.47
C VAL A 231 5.77 -1.71 27.37
N LEU A 232 6.87 -1.20 26.80
CA LEU A 232 8.01 -0.71 27.58
C LEU A 232 7.63 0.49 28.46
N HIS A 233 6.78 1.39 27.96
CA HIS A 233 6.22 2.50 28.75
C HIS A 233 5.50 1.98 30.00
N THR A 234 4.60 1.01 29.82
CA THR A 234 3.79 0.44 30.90
C THR A 234 4.63 -0.38 31.87
N VAL A 235 5.62 -1.15 31.38
CA VAL A 235 6.56 -1.90 32.25
C VAL A 235 7.42 -0.95 33.08
N ALA A 236 7.97 0.11 32.47
CA ALA A 236 8.78 1.09 33.18
C ALA A 236 7.99 1.85 34.26
N TRP A 237 6.71 2.14 33.98
CA TRP A 237 5.78 2.66 34.99
C TRP A 237 5.51 1.64 36.12
N LEU A 238 5.22 0.39 35.76
CA LEU A 238 4.86 -0.67 36.71
C LEU A 238 5.98 -0.94 37.73
N ILE A 239 7.25 -0.95 37.29
CA ILE A 239 8.41 -1.15 38.19
C ILE A 239 8.47 -0.09 39.28
N VAL A 240 8.28 1.18 38.92
CA VAL A 240 8.29 2.30 39.88
C VAL A 240 7.09 2.20 40.82
N GLN A 241 5.92 1.82 40.30
CA GLN A 241 4.69 1.77 41.07
C GLN A 241 4.66 0.62 42.10
N ILE A 242 5.17 -0.56 41.73
CA ILE A 242 5.31 -1.69 42.66
C ILE A 242 6.25 -1.32 43.81
N ALA A 243 7.33 -0.59 43.52
CA ALA A 243 8.27 -0.16 44.55
C ALA A 243 7.69 0.92 45.49
N ASP A 244 6.79 1.78 44.99
CA ASP A 244 6.13 2.84 45.76
C ASP A 244 5.05 2.29 46.71
N SER A 245 4.13 1.47 46.19
CA SER A 245 2.90 1.11 46.92
C SER A 245 2.52 -0.37 46.86
N GLY A 246 3.42 -1.23 46.36
CA GLY A 246 3.17 -2.67 46.21
C GLY A 246 2.07 -3.00 45.18
N TRP A 247 1.73 -4.27 45.07
CA TRP A 247 0.72 -4.75 44.12
C TRP A 247 -0.70 -4.24 44.42
N ASP A 248 -1.04 -4.09 45.71
CA ASP A 248 -2.35 -3.57 46.13
C ASP A 248 -2.52 -2.10 45.70
N GLY A 249 -1.47 -1.30 45.84
CA GLY A 249 -1.46 0.09 45.38
C GLY A 249 -1.55 0.22 43.86
N VAL A 250 -0.87 -0.65 43.10
CA VAL A 250 -1.00 -0.73 41.63
C VAL A 250 -2.45 -0.99 41.24
N TRP A 251 -3.09 -2.00 41.84
CA TRP A 251 -4.48 -2.34 41.53
C TRP A 251 -5.44 -1.21 41.91
N HIS A 252 -5.22 -0.56 43.06
CA HIS A 252 -6.01 0.57 43.50
C HIS A 252 -5.93 1.75 42.51
N ARG A 253 -4.73 2.13 42.05
CA ARG A 253 -4.57 3.21 41.06
C ARG A 253 -5.16 2.84 39.70
N MET A 254 -4.97 1.60 39.24
CA MET A 254 -5.55 1.14 37.97
C MET A 254 -7.08 1.16 37.94
N SER A 255 -7.74 0.89 39.08
CA SER A 255 -9.20 0.84 39.18
C SER A 255 -9.85 2.19 39.49
N ASN A 256 -9.14 3.08 40.22
CA ASN A 256 -9.73 4.33 40.71
C ASN A 256 -9.19 5.59 40.01
N GLU A 257 -8.01 5.54 39.38
CA GLU A 257 -7.45 6.70 38.67
C GLU A 257 -7.66 6.56 37.17
N LEU A 258 -8.47 7.46 36.60
CA LEU A 258 -8.79 7.44 35.17
C LEU A 258 -7.54 7.58 34.28
N PHE A 259 -6.53 8.33 34.72
CA PHE A 259 -5.26 8.48 34.01
C PHE A 259 -4.56 7.12 33.84
N ILE A 260 -4.39 6.36 34.92
CA ILE A 260 -3.70 5.06 34.89
C ILE A 260 -4.58 3.99 34.25
N GLY A 261 -5.87 3.92 34.62
CA GLY A 261 -6.81 2.94 34.08
C GLY A 261 -6.96 3.02 32.55
N SER A 262 -7.07 4.23 31.99
CA SER A 262 -7.14 4.42 30.55
C SER A 262 -5.84 4.04 29.83
N GLY A 263 -4.67 4.36 30.40
CA GLY A 263 -3.36 3.96 29.86
C GLY A 263 -3.17 2.44 29.82
N MET A 264 -3.59 1.74 30.88
CA MET A 264 -3.56 0.27 30.91
C MET A 264 -4.54 -0.34 29.91
N ALA A 265 -5.79 0.14 29.86
CA ALA A 265 -6.79 -0.35 28.91
C ALA A 265 -6.32 -0.18 27.46
N GLY A 266 -5.69 0.95 27.13
CA GLY A 266 -5.07 1.19 25.83
C GLY A 266 -3.92 0.22 25.53
N THR A 267 -3.03 -0.02 26.50
CA THR A 267 -1.91 -0.97 26.35
C THR A 267 -2.41 -2.41 26.15
N LEU A 268 -3.40 -2.84 26.91
CA LEU A 268 -4.02 -4.17 26.76
C LEU A 268 -4.64 -4.32 25.36
N ALA A 269 -5.36 -3.30 24.88
CA ALA A 269 -5.90 -3.31 23.53
C ALA A 269 -4.80 -3.36 22.45
N LEU A 270 -3.67 -2.66 22.65
CA LEU A 270 -2.48 -2.73 21.78
C LEU A 270 -1.81 -4.13 21.77
N ILE A 271 -1.85 -4.85 22.88
CA ILE A 271 -1.35 -6.24 22.94
C ILE A 271 -2.32 -7.17 22.21
N VAL A 272 -3.63 -7.04 22.46
CA VAL A 272 -4.66 -7.85 21.81
C VAL A 272 -4.64 -7.64 20.29
N ILE A 273 -4.55 -6.39 19.82
CA ILE A 273 -4.50 -6.11 18.39
C ILE A 273 -3.25 -6.72 17.73
N MET A 274 -2.11 -6.75 18.43
CA MET A 274 -0.88 -7.39 17.95
C MET A 274 -1.05 -8.91 17.79
N ILE A 275 -1.64 -9.57 18.79
CA ILE A 275 -1.87 -11.02 18.77
C ILE A 275 -2.83 -11.39 17.64
N LEU A 276 -3.93 -10.66 17.49
CA LEU A 276 -4.90 -10.88 16.41
C LEU A 276 -4.32 -10.59 15.02
N SER A 277 -3.38 -9.64 14.92
CA SER A 277 -2.64 -9.34 13.70
C SER A 277 -1.57 -10.37 13.33
N PHE A 278 -1.37 -11.41 14.14
CA PHE A 278 -0.44 -12.48 13.82
C PHE A 278 -0.91 -13.26 12.58
N SER A 279 0.03 -13.55 11.68
CA SER A 279 -0.26 -14.00 10.33
C SER A 279 -1.18 -15.25 10.24
N PRO A 280 -0.98 -16.34 11.01
CA PRO A 280 -1.88 -17.49 10.99
C PRO A 280 -3.33 -17.15 11.39
N VAL A 281 -3.51 -16.31 12.41
CA VAL A 281 -4.85 -15.90 12.90
C VAL A 281 -5.55 -15.06 11.83
N ARG A 282 -4.83 -14.09 11.27
CA ARG A 282 -5.34 -13.22 10.21
C ARG A 282 -5.77 -14.01 8.97
N HIS A 283 -4.96 -14.97 8.50
CA HIS A 283 -5.32 -15.71 7.29
C HIS A 283 -6.48 -16.70 7.52
N ALA A 284 -6.63 -17.25 8.73
CA ALA A 284 -7.74 -18.14 9.05
C ALA A 284 -9.09 -17.39 9.15
N PHE A 285 -9.09 -16.18 9.71
CA PHE A 285 -10.31 -15.41 10.00
C PHE A 285 -10.19 -13.95 9.53
N TYR A 286 -9.82 -13.73 8.27
CA TYR A 286 -9.48 -12.39 7.76
C TYR A 286 -10.58 -11.34 7.97
N GLU A 287 -11.83 -11.67 7.66
CA GLU A 287 -12.96 -10.72 7.79
C GLU A 287 -13.23 -10.35 9.26
N THR A 288 -13.21 -11.34 10.15
CA THR A 288 -13.36 -11.12 11.59
C THR A 288 -12.20 -10.29 12.14
N PHE A 289 -10.98 -10.66 11.76
CA PHE A 289 -9.76 -9.94 12.12
C PHE A 289 -9.86 -8.47 11.73
N LEU A 290 -10.22 -8.16 10.48
CA LEU A 290 -10.23 -6.79 9.98
C LEU A 290 -11.24 -5.91 10.74
N ASN A 291 -12.44 -6.42 11.00
CA ASN A 291 -13.47 -5.69 11.74
C ASN A 291 -13.06 -5.45 13.20
N VAL A 292 -12.58 -6.50 13.88
CA VAL A 292 -12.10 -6.39 15.27
C VAL A 292 -10.90 -5.44 15.36
N HIS A 293 -9.98 -5.48 14.39
CA HIS A 293 -8.83 -4.57 14.33
C HIS A 293 -9.25 -3.10 14.24
N ILE A 294 -10.27 -2.78 13.43
CA ILE A 294 -10.79 -1.40 13.32
C ILE A 294 -11.44 -0.93 14.63
N ILE A 295 -12.22 -1.81 15.28
CA ILE A 295 -12.86 -1.50 16.58
C ILE A 295 -11.81 -1.28 17.66
N LEU A 296 -10.82 -2.17 17.75
CA LEU A 296 -9.69 -2.04 18.69
C LEU A 296 -8.87 -0.78 18.42
N ALA A 297 -8.60 -0.44 17.16
CA ALA A 297 -7.89 0.79 16.81
C ALA A 297 -8.62 2.04 17.32
N PHE A 298 -9.95 2.11 17.14
CA PHE A 298 -10.77 3.20 17.68
C PHE A 298 -10.68 3.26 19.22
N PHE A 299 -10.81 2.10 19.88
CA PHE A 299 -10.69 2.00 21.33
C PHE A 299 -9.32 2.45 21.85
N ILE A 300 -8.24 2.05 21.17
CA ILE A 300 -6.87 2.48 21.50
C ILE A 300 -6.73 4.00 21.39
N PHE A 301 -7.25 4.62 20.33
CA PHE A 301 -7.19 6.08 20.19
C PHE A 301 -7.96 6.78 21.30
N LEU A 302 -9.15 6.28 21.63
CA LEU A 302 -9.99 6.85 22.68
C LEU A 302 -9.32 6.76 24.05
N MET A 303 -8.82 5.57 24.41
CA MET A 303 -8.13 5.37 25.69
C MET A 303 -6.85 6.19 25.78
N THR A 304 -6.06 6.28 24.71
CA THR A 304 -4.82 7.08 24.67
C THR A 304 -5.12 8.58 24.73
N TYR A 305 -6.20 9.04 24.10
CA TYR A 305 -6.66 10.42 24.21
C TYR A 305 -7.07 10.77 25.64
N ILE A 306 -7.88 9.92 26.29
CA ILE A 306 -8.28 10.11 27.69
C ILE A 306 -7.03 10.12 28.59
N HIS A 307 -6.11 9.18 28.39
CA HIS A 307 -4.84 9.13 29.12
C HIS A 307 -4.04 10.43 28.99
N CYS A 308 -3.97 11.02 27.78
CA CYS A 308 -3.27 12.29 27.58
C CYS A 308 -4.04 13.51 28.13
N ALA A 309 -5.37 13.48 28.11
CA ALA A 309 -6.21 14.62 28.49
C ALA A 309 -6.40 14.76 30.01
N VAL A 310 -6.46 13.64 30.73
CA VAL A 310 -6.77 13.58 32.18
C VAL A 310 -5.51 13.63 33.04
N ALA A 311 -4.32 13.77 32.44
CA ALA A 311 -3.11 14.05 33.21
C ALA A 311 -3.32 15.32 34.05
N GLY A 312 -2.91 15.30 35.32
CA GLY A 312 -3.10 16.39 36.28
C GLY A 312 -2.30 17.67 35.98
N LEU A 313 -2.03 17.94 34.70
CA LEU A 313 -1.30 19.09 34.17
C LEU A 313 -2.28 20.01 33.43
N PRO A 314 -2.17 21.34 33.59
CA PRO A 314 -3.02 22.29 32.87
C PRO A 314 -2.81 22.14 31.36
N GLY A 315 -3.87 21.79 30.63
CA GLY A 315 -3.83 21.54 29.18
C GLY A 315 -3.48 20.10 28.77
N GLY A 316 -3.33 19.18 29.73
CA GLY A 316 -3.01 17.77 29.47
C GLY A 316 -1.55 17.52 29.13
N LEU A 317 -1.25 16.31 28.64
CA LEU A 317 0.09 15.94 28.20
C LEU A 317 0.44 16.62 26.86
N PRO A 318 1.73 16.93 26.61
CA PRO A 318 2.22 17.49 25.33
C PRO A 318 1.84 16.66 24.08
N GLN A 319 1.54 15.38 24.26
CA GLN A 319 1.14 14.42 23.24
C GLN A 319 -0.33 14.56 22.81
N LEU A 320 -1.16 15.26 23.59
CA LEU A 320 -2.61 15.40 23.37
C LEU A 320 -2.96 15.96 21.97
N PRO A 321 -2.30 17.03 21.45
CA PRO A 321 -2.59 17.53 20.11
C PRO A 321 -2.34 16.48 19.00
N TRP A 322 -1.40 15.55 19.20
CA TRP A 322 -1.09 14.51 18.23
C TRP A 322 -2.20 13.46 18.18
N MET A 323 -2.77 13.13 19.35
CA MET A 323 -3.95 12.25 19.42
C MET A 323 -5.18 12.88 18.77
N ILE A 324 -5.38 14.19 18.95
CA ILE A 324 -6.46 14.93 18.27
C ILE A 324 -6.26 14.84 16.74
N ALA A 325 -5.03 15.05 16.25
CA ALA A 325 -4.72 14.92 14.83
C ALA A 325 -4.98 13.50 14.30
N ILE A 326 -4.62 12.46 15.06
CA ILE A 326 -4.90 11.05 14.72
C ILE A 326 -6.41 10.81 14.57
N PHE A 327 -7.22 11.30 15.51
CA PHE A 327 -8.68 11.19 15.44
C PHE A 327 -9.26 11.87 14.20
N ILE A 328 -8.81 13.10 13.91
CA ILE A 328 -9.26 13.86 12.74
C ILE A 328 -8.87 13.11 11.46
N LEU A 329 -7.62 12.69 11.31
CA LEU A 329 -7.14 11.96 10.14
C LEU A 329 -7.91 10.66 9.91
N TRP A 330 -8.14 9.89 10.97
CA TRP A 330 -8.89 8.64 10.91
C TRP A 330 -10.35 8.90 10.48
N PHE A 331 -11.02 9.87 11.10
CA PHE A 331 -12.40 10.20 10.77
C PHE A 331 -12.56 10.71 9.33
N LEU A 332 -11.66 11.62 8.89
CA LEU A 332 -11.67 12.15 7.53
C LEU A 332 -11.46 11.05 6.48
N GLU A 333 -10.57 10.08 6.71
CA GLU A 333 -10.38 8.96 5.78
C GLU A 333 -11.64 8.09 5.66
N ARG A 334 -12.31 7.80 6.79
CA ARG A 334 -13.57 7.04 6.82
C ARG A 334 -14.69 7.79 6.11
N MET A 335 -14.84 9.09 6.36
CA MET A 335 -15.82 9.93 5.67
C MET A 335 -15.56 10.00 4.16
N ALA A 336 -14.30 10.23 3.75
CA ALA A 336 -13.91 10.26 2.35
C ALA A 336 -14.26 8.95 1.63
N ARG A 337 -14.10 7.80 2.32
CA ARG A 337 -14.51 6.50 1.78
C ARG A 337 -16.02 6.39 1.58
N ILE A 338 -16.82 6.79 2.57
CA ILE A 338 -18.28 6.76 2.48
C ILE A 338 -18.75 7.66 1.33
N VAL A 339 -18.23 8.88 1.24
CA VAL A 339 -18.55 9.83 0.16
C VAL A 339 -18.18 9.24 -1.20
N ARG A 340 -17.00 8.63 -1.34
CA ARG A 340 -16.55 8.03 -2.59
C ARG A 340 -17.42 6.85 -3.03
N VAL A 341 -17.74 5.94 -2.12
CA VAL A 341 -18.64 4.81 -2.40
C VAL A 341 -20.01 5.33 -2.79
N ALA A 342 -20.52 6.33 -2.06
CA ALA A 342 -21.83 6.90 -2.36
C ALA A 342 -21.86 7.58 -3.74
N TYR A 343 -20.84 8.38 -4.04
CA TYR A 343 -20.69 9.04 -5.33
C TYR A 343 -20.63 8.03 -6.48
N MET A 344 -19.85 6.95 -6.36
CA MET A 344 -19.69 5.97 -7.42
C MET A 344 -20.94 5.13 -7.66
N ASN A 345 -21.70 4.80 -6.60
CA ASN A 345 -22.77 3.81 -6.68
C ASN A 345 -24.18 4.39 -6.75
N TRP A 346 -24.38 5.63 -6.31
CA TRP A 346 -25.66 6.33 -6.35
C TRP A 346 -25.63 7.55 -7.28
N SER A 347 -26.71 7.71 -8.04
CA SER A 347 -26.99 8.84 -8.92
C SER A 347 -28.51 8.96 -9.09
N ASP A 348 -28.99 10.09 -9.60
CA ASP A 348 -30.41 10.30 -9.93
C ASP A 348 -30.91 9.29 -10.98
N ARG A 349 -29.99 8.67 -11.72
CA ARG A 349 -30.27 7.64 -12.74
C ARG A 349 -30.44 6.23 -12.19
N GLY A 350 -30.18 6.02 -10.90
CA GLY A 350 -30.31 4.72 -10.25
C GLY A 350 -29.05 4.28 -9.50
N THR A 351 -28.99 2.99 -9.25
CA THR A 351 -27.94 2.34 -8.44
C THR A 351 -27.10 1.39 -9.28
N THR A 352 -25.89 1.13 -8.82
CA THR A 352 -25.00 0.16 -9.47
C THR A 352 -25.58 -1.25 -9.42
N ASP A 353 -25.52 -1.93 -10.57
CA ASP A 353 -25.94 -3.32 -10.74
C ASP A 353 -24.78 -4.17 -11.25
N ALA A 354 -24.69 -5.41 -10.76
CA ALA A 354 -23.76 -6.41 -11.25
C ALA A 354 -24.48 -7.43 -12.13
N ILE A 355 -23.89 -7.73 -13.28
CA ILE A 355 -24.23 -8.90 -14.10
C ILE A 355 -23.16 -9.96 -13.81
N VAL A 356 -23.59 -11.11 -13.31
CA VAL A 356 -22.71 -12.18 -12.81
C VAL A 356 -22.95 -13.44 -13.64
N GLU A 357 -21.88 -13.97 -14.23
CA GLU A 357 -21.93 -15.13 -15.11
C GLU A 357 -20.84 -16.13 -14.71
N ALA A 358 -21.20 -17.40 -14.57
CA ALA A 358 -20.22 -18.46 -14.37
C ALA A 358 -19.53 -18.79 -15.70
N VAL A 359 -18.20 -18.80 -15.69
CA VAL A 359 -17.37 -19.18 -16.84
C VAL A 359 -16.55 -20.43 -16.50
N PRO A 360 -16.07 -21.20 -17.51
CA PRO A 360 -15.30 -22.42 -17.28
C PRO A 360 -14.08 -22.23 -16.37
N GLY A 361 -13.60 -23.30 -15.72
CA GLY A 361 -12.41 -23.23 -14.86
C GLY A 361 -12.62 -22.56 -13.49
N GLU A 362 -13.79 -22.77 -12.88
CA GLU A 362 -14.19 -22.20 -11.57
C GLU A 362 -13.99 -20.66 -11.49
N CYS A 363 -14.39 -19.95 -12.53
CA CYS A 363 -14.27 -18.48 -12.58
C CYS A 363 -15.65 -17.84 -12.81
N THR A 364 -15.78 -16.59 -12.38
CA THR A 364 -16.99 -15.78 -12.55
C THR A 364 -16.62 -14.51 -13.29
N ARG A 365 -17.33 -14.23 -14.39
CA ARG A 365 -17.27 -12.93 -15.07
C ARG A 365 -18.30 -12.00 -14.42
N VAL A 366 -17.83 -10.87 -13.91
CA VAL A 366 -18.67 -9.86 -13.25
C VAL A 366 -18.58 -8.57 -14.04
N THR A 367 -19.72 -8.04 -14.47
CA THR A 367 -19.82 -6.75 -15.15
C THR A 367 -20.65 -5.79 -14.31
N MET A 368 -20.01 -4.73 -13.83
CA MET A 368 -20.60 -3.68 -12.98
C MET A 368 -21.06 -2.52 -13.85
N ASN A 369 -22.35 -2.22 -13.83
CA ASN A 369 -22.93 -1.08 -14.54
C ASN A 369 -23.06 0.11 -13.59
N LEU A 370 -22.17 1.09 -13.72
CA LEU A 370 -22.15 2.30 -12.91
C LEU A 370 -23.15 3.33 -13.47
N PRO A 371 -23.90 4.04 -12.61
CA PRO A 371 -24.93 4.99 -13.04
C PRO A 371 -24.35 6.35 -13.53
N ARG A 372 -23.03 6.43 -13.74
CA ARG A 372 -22.32 7.64 -14.16
C ARG A 372 -21.09 7.32 -15.01
N TYR A 373 -20.54 8.35 -15.66
CA TYR A 373 -19.25 8.29 -16.30
C TYR A 373 -18.12 8.26 -15.27
N VAL A 374 -17.21 7.29 -15.39
CA VAL A 374 -15.99 7.19 -14.58
C VAL A 374 -14.82 6.94 -15.51
N ASP A 375 -13.82 7.82 -15.48
CA ASP A 375 -12.57 7.64 -16.24
C ASP A 375 -11.70 6.60 -15.53
N VAL A 376 -11.69 5.38 -16.07
CA VAL A 376 -10.95 4.24 -15.51
C VAL A 376 -9.67 4.04 -16.33
N LYS A 377 -8.52 4.23 -15.69
CA LYS A 377 -7.22 4.01 -16.34
C LYS A 377 -6.85 2.52 -16.38
N PRO A 378 -6.07 2.09 -17.39
CA PRO A 378 -5.49 0.75 -17.42
C PRO A 378 -4.66 0.44 -16.17
N GLY A 379 -4.68 -0.82 -15.75
CA GLY A 379 -3.98 -1.27 -14.55
C GLY A 379 -4.58 -0.76 -13.23
N THR A 380 -5.87 -0.44 -13.23
CA THR A 380 -6.60 -0.12 -12.02
C THR A 380 -7.32 -1.35 -11.45
N HIS A 381 -7.66 -1.28 -10.18
CA HIS A 381 -8.50 -2.26 -9.50
C HIS A 381 -9.59 -1.56 -8.70
N ALA A 382 -10.62 -2.31 -8.34
CA ALA A 382 -11.69 -1.82 -7.48
C ALA A 382 -12.08 -2.88 -6.45
N TYR A 383 -12.58 -2.43 -5.31
CA TYR A 383 -13.15 -3.31 -4.31
C TYR A 383 -14.66 -3.47 -4.55
N LEU A 384 -15.13 -4.72 -4.50
CA LEU A 384 -16.52 -5.07 -4.75
C LEU A 384 -17.20 -5.57 -3.48
N ARG A 385 -18.48 -5.23 -3.32
CA ARG A 385 -19.37 -5.75 -2.28
C ARG A 385 -20.68 -6.19 -2.90
N PHE A 386 -21.20 -7.35 -2.51
CA PHE A 386 -22.45 -7.89 -3.04
C PHE A 386 -23.47 -8.01 -1.91
N LYS A 387 -24.62 -7.36 -2.09
CA LYS A 387 -25.67 -7.31 -1.07
C LYS A 387 -26.19 -8.70 -0.70
N ASP A 388 -26.40 -9.54 -1.72
CA ASP A 388 -27.13 -10.80 -1.58
C ASP A 388 -26.23 -12.01 -1.26
N ILE A 389 -24.91 -11.80 -1.12
CA ILE A 389 -23.94 -12.87 -0.79
C ILE A 389 -23.32 -12.58 0.59
N ARG A 390 -22.48 -11.55 0.66
CA ARG A 390 -21.82 -11.11 1.89
C ARG A 390 -21.66 -9.58 1.83
N PRO A 391 -22.60 -8.81 2.42
CA PRO A 391 -22.67 -7.36 2.22
C PRO A 391 -21.53 -6.58 2.88
N TRP A 392 -20.90 -7.16 3.90
CA TRP A 392 -19.82 -6.54 4.68
C TRP A 392 -18.42 -6.85 4.13
N ASP A 393 -18.31 -7.93 3.34
CA ASP A 393 -17.05 -8.38 2.75
C ASP A 393 -16.71 -7.46 1.56
N CYS A 394 -15.46 -7.01 1.51
CA CYS A 394 -15.00 -6.01 0.55
C CYS A 394 -13.66 -6.44 -0.04
N HIS A 395 -13.73 -7.04 -1.24
CA HIS A 395 -12.57 -7.67 -1.87
C HIS A 395 -12.14 -6.92 -3.14
N PRO A 396 -10.84 -6.74 -3.35
CA PRO A 396 -10.28 -6.09 -4.53
C PRO A 396 -10.14 -7.04 -5.71
N PHE A 397 -10.46 -6.52 -6.89
CA PHE A 397 -10.32 -7.22 -8.16
C PHE A 397 -9.78 -6.26 -9.23
N SER A 398 -8.86 -6.75 -10.07
CA SER A 398 -8.36 -6.02 -11.24
C SER A 398 -9.49 -5.72 -12.21
N ILE A 399 -9.53 -4.49 -12.70
CA ILE A 399 -10.44 -4.11 -13.78
C ILE A 399 -9.87 -4.67 -15.09
N GLY A 400 -10.64 -5.54 -15.75
CA GLY A 400 -10.23 -6.19 -17.00
C GLY A 400 -10.63 -5.43 -18.25
N TRP A 401 -11.86 -4.88 -18.26
CA TRP A 401 -12.42 -4.20 -19.41
C TRP A 401 -13.32 -3.05 -18.98
N VAL A 402 -13.37 -2.00 -19.79
CA VAL A 402 -14.13 -0.78 -19.53
C VAL A 402 -14.85 -0.40 -20.81
N GLU A 403 -16.16 -0.15 -20.70
CA GLU A 403 -16.99 0.31 -21.80
C GLU A 403 -17.81 1.53 -21.36
N HIS A 404 -17.81 2.55 -22.21
CA HIS A 404 -18.60 3.76 -21.98
C HIS A 404 -19.85 3.70 -22.85
N ILE A 405 -21.01 3.63 -22.21
CA ILE A 405 -22.30 3.43 -22.89
C ILE A 405 -23.05 4.78 -22.85
N PRO A 406 -23.22 5.45 -24.00
CA PRO A 406 -24.04 6.65 -24.08
C PRO A 406 -25.50 6.31 -23.79
N ASP A 407 -26.18 7.18 -23.03
CA ASP A 407 -27.60 7.05 -22.75
C ASP A 407 -28.40 7.46 -23.99
N HIS A 408 -28.93 6.47 -24.71
CA HIS A 408 -29.73 6.70 -25.92
C HIS A 408 -31.08 7.40 -25.66
N ARG A 409 -31.42 7.71 -24.40
CA ARG A 409 -32.64 8.47 -24.05
C ARG A 409 -32.62 9.94 -24.46
N SER A 410 -31.46 10.47 -24.88
CA SER A 410 -31.33 11.84 -25.38
C SER A 410 -30.52 11.89 -26.67
N LEU A 411 -31.01 11.26 -27.74
CA LEU A 411 -30.61 11.69 -29.08
C LEU A 411 -31.29 13.05 -29.33
N PRO A 412 -30.55 14.13 -29.65
CA PRO A 412 -31.19 15.28 -30.27
C PRO A 412 -31.76 14.82 -31.61
N LEU A 413 -33.08 14.81 -31.74
CA LEU A 413 -33.74 14.75 -33.04
C LEU A 413 -33.24 15.94 -33.87
N GLY A 414 -32.37 15.69 -34.84
CA GLY A 414 -32.00 16.65 -35.88
C GLY A 414 -30.65 17.36 -35.74
N VAL A 415 -29.54 16.62 -35.73
CA VAL A 415 -28.26 17.18 -36.18
C VAL A 415 -27.63 16.21 -37.17
N ASP A 416 -27.38 16.70 -38.38
CA ASP A 416 -26.89 15.96 -39.54
C ASP A 416 -25.69 15.06 -39.21
N GLU A 417 -25.77 13.80 -39.63
CA GLU A 417 -24.80 12.70 -39.37
C GLU A 417 -23.38 12.98 -39.94
N GLU A 418 -23.17 14.09 -40.65
CA GLU A 418 -21.93 14.38 -41.36
C GLU A 418 -20.94 15.28 -40.57
N LYS A 419 -21.33 15.81 -39.39
CA LYS A 419 -20.47 16.65 -38.53
C LYS A 419 -20.13 16.07 -37.16
N ALA A 420 -20.44 14.80 -36.89
CA ALA A 420 -20.04 14.10 -35.66
C ALA A 420 -18.56 13.65 -35.67
N THR A 421 -17.68 14.41 -36.31
CA THR A 421 -16.24 14.24 -36.26
C THR A 421 -15.68 14.92 -35.00
N LEU A 422 -15.19 14.11 -34.06
CA LEU A 422 -14.17 14.47 -33.06
C LEU A 422 -14.49 15.52 -31.98
N THR A 423 -15.69 15.56 -31.41
CA THR A 423 -15.96 16.43 -30.23
C THR A 423 -16.52 15.67 -29.03
N ALA A 424 -15.67 15.56 -28.00
CA ALA A 424 -15.93 15.25 -26.58
C ALA A 424 -17.12 14.35 -26.25
N ILE A 425 -16.85 13.12 -25.79
CA ILE A 425 -17.83 12.25 -25.12
C ILE A 425 -18.61 13.12 -24.12
N ASP A 426 -19.93 13.18 -24.27
CA ASP A 426 -20.80 13.84 -23.30
C ASP A 426 -20.77 13.04 -21.99
N LYS A 427 -19.82 13.39 -21.13
CA LYS A 427 -19.60 12.75 -19.83
C LYS A 427 -20.85 12.78 -18.97
N LYS A 428 -21.74 13.77 -19.18
CA LYS A 428 -22.98 13.85 -18.42
C LYS A 428 -23.94 12.75 -18.85
N ASN A 429 -24.08 12.47 -20.15
CA ASN A 429 -25.04 11.46 -20.66
C ASN A 429 -24.41 10.09 -20.92
N THR A 430 -23.25 9.80 -20.34
CA THR A 430 -22.57 8.52 -20.51
C THR A 430 -22.54 7.74 -19.21
N THR A 431 -22.81 6.44 -19.28
CA THR A 431 -22.65 5.48 -18.17
C THR A 431 -21.41 4.62 -18.42
N THR A 432 -20.87 4.01 -17.36
CA THR A 432 -19.64 3.20 -17.47
C THR A 432 -19.91 1.77 -17.01
N SER A 433 -19.57 0.81 -17.86
CA SER A 433 -19.55 -0.61 -17.53
C SER A 433 -18.12 -1.06 -17.28
N ILE A 434 -17.89 -1.76 -16.18
CA ILE A 434 -16.58 -2.25 -15.76
C ILE A 434 -16.65 -3.76 -15.54
N SER A 435 -15.81 -4.52 -16.23
CA SER A 435 -15.81 -5.98 -16.14
C SER A 435 -14.58 -6.54 -15.43
N PHE A 436 -14.80 -7.65 -14.72
CA PHE A 436 -13.85 -8.36 -13.87
C PHE A 436 -13.91 -9.86 -14.17
N ILE A 437 -12.79 -10.56 -13.98
CA ILE A 437 -12.72 -12.03 -13.92
C ILE A 437 -12.28 -12.43 -12.51
N ILE A 438 -13.17 -13.13 -11.80
CA ILE A 438 -12.98 -13.53 -10.41
C ILE A 438 -12.82 -15.05 -10.35
N GLY A 439 -11.63 -15.52 -10.00
CA GLY A 439 -11.40 -16.95 -9.77
C GLY A 439 -11.95 -17.39 -8.42
N ALA A 440 -12.68 -18.49 -8.38
CA ALA A 440 -13.26 -19.03 -7.15
C ALA A 440 -12.15 -19.61 -6.25
N GLN A 441 -11.97 -19.01 -5.07
CA GLN A 441 -11.09 -19.51 -4.02
C GLN A 441 -11.94 -20.08 -2.88
N SER A 442 -11.61 -19.77 -1.63
CA SER A 442 -12.43 -20.02 -0.44
C SER A 442 -13.25 -18.78 -0.06
N GLY A 443 -14.36 -18.98 0.66
CA GLY A 443 -15.17 -17.88 1.19
C GLY A 443 -15.98 -17.15 0.11
N PHE A 444 -15.99 -15.82 0.15
CA PHE A 444 -16.82 -14.95 -0.69
C PHE A 444 -16.80 -15.31 -2.19
N THR A 445 -15.61 -15.53 -2.78
CA THR A 445 -15.48 -15.82 -4.22
C THR A 445 -16.06 -17.18 -4.61
N ARG A 446 -16.02 -18.16 -3.70
CA ARG A 446 -16.65 -19.48 -3.90
C ARG A 446 -18.17 -19.35 -3.86
N ASP A 447 -18.68 -18.61 -2.89
CA ASP A 447 -20.12 -18.38 -2.74
C ASP A 447 -20.68 -17.67 -3.98
N LEU A 448 -19.96 -16.65 -4.47
CA LEU A 448 -20.29 -15.95 -5.73
C LEU A 448 -20.33 -16.90 -6.93
N TYR A 449 -19.34 -17.77 -7.09
CA TYR A 449 -19.32 -18.77 -8.18
C TYR A 449 -20.46 -19.78 -8.06
N ASN A 450 -20.73 -20.28 -6.85
CA ASN A 450 -21.79 -21.26 -6.62
C ASN A 450 -23.17 -20.68 -6.95
N VAL A 451 -23.45 -19.44 -6.56
CA VAL A 451 -24.69 -18.73 -6.89
C VAL A 451 -24.80 -18.52 -8.40
N ALA A 452 -23.73 -18.06 -9.05
CA ALA A 452 -23.68 -17.90 -10.51
C ALA A 452 -23.99 -19.22 -11.25
N ARG A 453 -23.35 -20.31 -10.81
CA ARG A 453 -23.49 -21.64 -11.39
C ARG A 453 -24.89 -22.24 -11.22
N GLN A 454 -25.58 -21.94 -10.11
CA GLN A 454 -26.95 -22.41 -9.89
C GLN A 454 -27.95 -21.88 -10.92
N SER A 455 -27.66 -20.73 -11.54
CA SER A 455 -28.50 -20.16 -12.59
C SER A 455 -28.18 -20.70 -13.99
N GLY A 456 -27.27 -21.67 -14.10
CA GLY A 456 -26.84 -22.29 -15.36
C GLY A 456 -26.07 -21.29 -16.24
N ASP A 457 -26.28 -21.36 -17.55
CA ASP A 457 -25.64 -20.48 -18.54
C ASP A 457 -26.23 -19.07 -18.58
N ARG A 458 -27.21 -18.74 -17.72
CA ARG A 458 -27.84 -17.42 -17.68
C ARG A 458 -27.12 -16.51 -16.69
N ALA A 459 -26.79 -15.30 -17.16
CA ALA A 459 -26.25 -14.27 -16.29
C ALA A 459 -27.29 -13.78 -15.26
N ILE A 460 -26.87 -13.62 -14.01
CA ILE A 460 -27.69 -13.16 -12.90
C ILE A 460 -27.46 -11.67 -12.70
N ARG A 461 -28.54 -10.90 -12.46
CA ARG A 461 -28.44 -9.51 -12.04
C ARG A 461 -28.52 -9.41 -10.52
N MET A 462 -27.55 -8.75 -9.91
CA MET A 462 -27.44 -8.60 -8.45
C MET A 462 -27.15 -7.15 -8.06
N LYS A 463 -27.52 -6.75 -6.84
CA LYS A 463 -27.15 -5.44 -6.30
C LYS A 463 -25.75 -5.50 -5.69
N ALA A 464 -24.86 -4.64 -6.16
CA ALA A 464 -23.47 -4.60 -5.72
C ALA A 464 -22.91 -3.18 -5.74
N CYS A 465 -21.87 -2.95 -4.94
CA CYS A 465 -21.19 -1.67 -4.81
C CYS A 465 -19.73 -1.79 -5.25
N VAL A 466 -19.24 -0.75 -5.93
CA VAL A 466 -17.85 -0.58 -6.34
C VAL A 466 -17.19 0.53 -5.52
N GLU A 467 -16.06 0.24 -4.89
CA GLU A 467 -15.17 1.20 -4.24
C GLU A 467 -13.88 1.29 -5.07
N GLY A 468 -13.67 2.41 -5.77
CA GLY A 468 -12.53 2.57 -6.69
C GLY A 468 -12.74 3.68 -7.72
N PRO A 469 -12.01 3.66 -8.85
CA PRO A 469 -10.83 2.82 -9.12
C PRO A 469 -9.60 3.23 -8.29
N TYR A 470 -8.74 2.27 -7.95
CA TYR A 470 -7.46 2.45 -7.26
C TYR A 470 -6.29 2.02 -8.16
N SER A 471 -5.07 2.49 -7.85
CA SER A 471 -3.88 2.37 -8.72
C SER A 471 -4.03 3.13 -10.04
N GLY A 472 -3.40 2.65 -11.13
CA GLY A 472 -3.41 3.28 -12.45
C GLY A 472 -2.35 4.38 -12.64
N HIS A 473 -1.38 4.48 -11.74
CA HIS A 473 -0.30 5.46 -11.82
C HIS A 473 0.81 5.07 -12.81
N HIS A 474 0.79 3.83 -13.32
CA HIS A 474 1.76 3.29 -14.27
C HIS A 474 1.20 3.32 -15.70
N SER A 475 1.45 4.42 -16.43
CA SER A 475 1.21 4.49 -17.88
C SER A 475 2.33 3.78 -18.65
N LEU A 476 1.93 3.01 -19.67
CA LEU A 476 2.85 2.34 -20.58
C LEU A 476 3.11 3.16 -21.86
N ASP A 477 2.48 4.31 -22.01
CA ASP A 477 2.44 5.11 -23.26
C ASP A 477 3.82 5.68 -23.63
N SER A 478 4.73 5.79 -22.66
CA SER A 478 6.10 6.27 -22.86
C SER A 478 7.09 5.17 -23.27
N TYR A 479 6.69 3.90 -23.26
CA TYR A 479 7.59 2.79 -23.58
C TYR A 479 7.40 2.36 -25.04
N GLY A 480 8.51 2.15 -25.74
CA GLY A 480 8.51 1.63 -27.10
C GLY A 480 8.15 0.15 -27.16
N HIS A 481 8.48 -0.61 -26.11
CA HIS A 481 8.21 -2.04 -26.00
C HIS A 481 7.54 -2.38 -24.66
N ALA A 482 6.35 -2.98 -24.70
CA ALA A 482 5.65 -3.46 -23.51
C ALA A 482 5.60 -5.00 -23.50
N VAL A 483 6.12 -5.62 -22.44
CA VAL A 483 6.04 -7.07 -22.22
C VAL A 483 5.10 -7.33 -21.04
N LEU A 484 3.94 -7.90 -21.32
CA LEU A 484 2.87 -8.12 -20.35
C LEU A 484 2.81 -9.60 -20.00
N PHE A 485 3.28 -9.98 -18.82
CA PHE A 485 3.08 -11.31 -18.27
C PHE A 485 1.78 -11.38 -17.48
N ALA A 486 1.00 -12.43 -17.74
CA ALA A 486 -0.25 -12.72 -17.05
C ALA A 486 -0.27 -14.18 -16.60
N GLY A 487 -0.65 -14.43 -15.35
CA GLY A 487 -0.91 -15.78 -14.83
C GLY A 487 -2.38 -15.95 -14.43
N ALA A 488 -3.05 -16.94 -15.00
CA ALA A 488 -4.48 -17.22 -14.74
C ALA A 488 -5.33 -15.94 -14.89
N THR A 489 -6.10 -15.56 -13.85
CA THR A 489 -6.98 -14.39 -13.83
C THR A 489 -6.23 -13.04 -13.86
N GLY A 490 -4.90 -13.04 -13.68
CA GLY A 490 -4.04 -11.86 -13.84
C GLY A 490 -4.05 -11.26 -15.26
N ILE A 491 -4.64 -11.97 -16.23
CA ILE A 491 -4.87 -11.47 -17.60
C ILE A 491 -5.72 -10.19 -17.65
N THR A 492 -6.61 -10.00 -16.68
CA THR A 492 -7.43 -8.79 -16.53
C THR A 492 -6.58 -7.53 -16.58
N HIS A 493 -5.49 -7.51 -15.81
CA HIS A 493 -4.58 -6.37 -15.78
C HIS A 493 -3.85 -6.16 -17.11
N GLY A 494 -3.38 -7.24 -17.73
CA GLY A 494 -2.67 -7.17 -19.02
C GLY A 494 -3.57 -6.70 -20.17
N ILE A 495 -4.81 -7.21 -20.25
CA ILE A 495 -5.79 -6.85 -21.28
C ILE A 495 -6.19 -5.38 -21.19
N SER A 496 -6.29 -4.82 -19.98
CA SER A 496 -6.66 -3.42 -19.79
C SER A 496 -5.74 -2.43 -20.52
N TYR A 497 -4.48 -2.80 -20.79
CA TYR A 497 -3.52 -1.98 -21.53
C TYR A 497 -3.62 -2.14 -23.06
N LEU A 498 -4.16 -3.25 -23.57
CA LEU A 498 -4.07 -3.58 -24.99
C LEU A 498 -4.83 -2.58 -25.86
N LYS A 499 -6.13 -2.38 -25.59
CA LYS A 499 -6.97 -1.49 -26.41
C LYS A 499 -6.43 -0.05 -26.41
N PRO A 500 -6.14 0.60 -25.27
CA PRO A 500 -5.61 1.97 -25.26
C PRO A 500 -4.26 2.12 -25.97
N LEU A 501 -3.34 1.15 -25.86
CA LEU A 501 -2.05 1.21 -26.54
C LEU A 501 -2.19 1.03 -28.06
N ILE A 502 -3.08 0.14 -28.52
CA ILE A 502 -3.32 -0.08 -29.95
C ILE A 502 -4.06 1.12 -30.57
N ASP A 503 -5.09 1.64 -29.91
CA ASP A 503 -5.78 2.86 -30.32
C ASP A 503 -4.79 4.04 -30.36
N GLY A 504 -3.93 4.15 -29.35
CA GLY A 504 -2.89 5.17 -29.29
C GLY A 504 -1.82 5.02 -30.38
N TYR A 505 -1.46 3.79 -30.75
CA TYR A 505 -0.57 3.52 -31.87
C TYR A 505 -1.18 3.99 -33.20
N ASN A 506 -2.44 3.65 -33.44
CA ASN A 506 -3.18 4.07 -34.63
C ASN A 506 -3.33 5.60 -34.73
N ASN A 507 -3.49 6.26 -33.59
CA ASN A 507 -3.60 7.72 -33.51
C ASN A 507 -2.26 8.46 -33.47
N GLY A 508 -1.13 7.75 -33.42
CA GLY A 508 0.20 8.35 -33.21
C GLY A 508 0.37 9.03 -31.84
N SER A 509 -0.47 8.72 -30.85
CA SER A 509 -0.43 9.36 -29.53
C SER A 509 0.45 8.64 -28.52
N VAL A 510 1.02 7.47 -28.84
CA VAL A 510 1.90 6.70 -27.93
C VAL A 510 3.25 6.40 -28.56
N ALA A 511 4.25 6.16 -27.70
CA ALA A 511 5.58 5.71 -28.12
C ALA A 511 5.63 4.21 -28.44
N THR A 512 4.66 3.42 -27.97
CA THR A 512 4.65 1.97 -28.09
C THR A 512 4.58 1.50 -29.53
N ARG A 513 5.50 0.63 -29.90
CA ARG A 513 5.63 0.02 -31.23
C ARG A 513 5.58 -1.50 -31.19
N ARG A 514 5.76 -2.08 -30.01
CA ARG A 514 5.65 -3.52 -29.81
C ARG A 514 5.05 -3.86 -28.46
N ILE A 515 4.13 -4.81 -28.46
CA ILE A 515 3.47 -5.36 -27.28
C ILE A 515 3.56 -6.88 -27.35
N THR A 516 4.21 -7.49 -26.37
CA THR A 516 4.27 -8.95 -26.21
C THR A 516 3.45 -9.35 -24.98
N LEU A 517 2.28 -9.95 -25.20
CA LEU A 517 1.43 -10.51 -24.14
C LEU A 517 1.77 -11.99 -23.95
N VAL A 518 2.32 -12.35 -22.79
CA VAL A 518 2.60 -13.72 -22.38
C VAL A 518 1.57 -14.15 -21.34
N TRP A 519 0.64 -15.01 -21.72
CA TRP A 519 -0.42 -15.49 -20.82
C TRP A 519 -0.25 -16.97 -20.51
N ILE A 520 -0.17 -17.28 -19.22
CA ILE A 520 0.06 -18.63 -18.70
C ILE A 520 -1.22 -19.12 -18.01
N VAL A 521 -1.82 -20.17 -18.56
CA VAL A 521 -3.04 -20.78 -18.06
C VAL A 521 -2.86 -22.28 -17.81
N ARG A 522 -3.75 -22.85 -17.00
CA ARG A 522 -3.78 -24.30 -16.76
C ARG A 522 -4.44 -25.00 -17.92
N ASP A 523 -5.66 -24.58 -18.25
CA ASP A 523 -6.57 -25.25 -19.16
C ASP A 523 -6.94 -24.34 -20.33
N TYR A 524 -7.27 -24.93 -21.49
CA TYR A 524 -7.66 -24.20 -22.70
C TYR A 524 -8.95 -23.39 -22.51
N GLU A 525 -9.89 -23.89 -21.70
CA GLU A 525 -11.17 -23.23 -21.43
C GLU A 525 -11.03 -21.84 -20.79
N ALA A 526 -9.86 -21.54 -20.21
CA ALA A 526 -9.56 -20.22 -19.67
C ALA A 526 -9.64 -19.10 -20.72
N LEU A 527 -9.48 -19.43 -22.00
CA LEU A 527 -9.60 -18.47 -23.10
C LEU A 527 -11.01 -17.88 -23.21
N GLU A 528 -12.06 -18.61 -22.81
CA GLU A 528 -13.44 -18.13 -22.85
C GLU A 528 -13.68 -16.95 -21.89
N TRP A 529 -12.86 -16.80 -20.84
CA TRP A 529 -12.97 -15.70 -19.87
C TRP A 529 -12.95 -14.33 -20.55
N VAL A 530 -12.01 -14.17 -21.48
CA VAL A 530 -11.65 -12.89 -22.10
C VAL A 530 -12.03 -12.83 -23.58
N ARG A 531 -12.67 -13.89 -24.11
CA ARG A 531 -13.01 -14.02 -25.53
C ARG A 531 -13.74 -12.80 -26.10
N PRO A 532 -14.78 -12.23 -25.45
CA PRO A 532 -15.46 -11.05 -26.00
C PRO A 532 -14.52 -9.84 -26.16
N TRP A 533 -13.61 -9.65 -25.21
CA TRP A 533 -12.65 -8.54 -25.22
C TRP A 533 -11.55 -8.76 -26.24
N MET A 534 -11.08 -10.00 -26.36
CA MET A 534 -10.06 -10.40 -27.32
C MET A 534 -10.59 -10.26 -28.76
N ASP A 535 -11.84 -10.63 -29.01
CA ASP A 535 -12.48 -10.45 -30.32
C ASP A 535 -12.51 -8.98 -30.73
N THR A 536 -12.79 -8.06 -29.79
CA THR A 536 -12.68 -6.61 -30.04
C THR A 536 -11.26 -6.20 -30.37
N ILE A 537 -10.27 -6.64 -29.58
CA ILE A 537 -8.85 -6.29 -29.78
C ILE A 537 -8.33 -6.80 -31.15
N LEU A 538 -8.71 -8.01 -31.55
CA LEU A 538 -8.26 -8.63 -32.78
C LEU A 538 -8.84 -7.98 -34.05
N ARG A 539 -9.96 -7.23 -33.90
CA ARG A 539 -10.59 -6.44 -34.96
C ARG A 539 -10.01 -5.03 -35.12
N LEU A 540 -9.18 -4.56 -34.18
CA LEU A 540 -8.56 -3.24 -34.27
C LEU A 540 -7.60 -3.14 -35.48
N PRO A 541 -7.55 -1.98 -36.16
CA PRO A 541 -6.64 -1.77 -37.30
C PRO A 541 -5.18 -1.81 -36.84
N ASN A 542 -4.29 -2.23 -37.75
CA ASN A 542 -2.83 -2.33 -37.56
C ASN A 542 -2.35 -3.12 -36.34
N ARG A 543 -3.25 -3.84 -35.65
CA ARG A 543 -2.91 -4.62 -34.45
C ARG A 543 -1.85 -5.69 -34.73
N LYS A 544 -1.72 -6.16 -35.97
CA LYS A 544 -0.74 -7.21 -36.36
C LYS A 544 0.70 -6.71 -36.30
N ASP A 545 0.90 -5.39 -36.43
CA ASP A 545 2.24 -4.78 -36.45
C ASP A 545 2.77 -4.57 -35.03
N ILE A 546 1.87 -4.32 -34.09
CA ILE A 546 2.19 -3.98 -32.70
C ILE A 546 2.02 -5.15 -31.73
N LEU A 547 0.99 -6.01 -31.87
CA LEU A 547 0.62 -7.00 -30.87
C LEU A 547 1.11 -8.41 -31.23
N ARG A 548 1.76 -9.06 -30.25
CA ARG A 548 2.10 -10.49 -30.25
C ARG A 548 1.57 -11.15 -28.98
N ILE A 549 0.86 -12.26 -29.12
CA ILE A 549 0.26 -13.01 -28.01
C ILE A 549 0.90 -14.40 -27.97
N GLN A 550 1.43 -14.77 -26.81
CA GLN A 550 2.01 -16.07 -26.52
C GLN A 550 1.24 -16.72 -25.38
N LEU A 551 0.49 -17.77 -25.71
CA LEU A 551 -0.33 -18.54 -24.78
C LEU A 551 0.44 -19.79 -24.36
N TYR A 552 0.62 -19.98 -23.06
CA TYR A 552 1.26 -21.15 -22.49
C TYR A 552 0.23 -21.96 -21.69
N ILE A 553 -0.13 -23.13 -22.21
CA ILE A 553 -1.11 -24.04 -21.59
C ILE A 553 -0.35 -25.12 -20.83
N THR A 554 -0.39 -25.05 -19.50
CA THR A 554 0.45 -25.92 -18.65
C THR A 554 -0.11 -27.32 -18.42
N ARG A 555 -1.41 -27.55 -18.69
CA ARG A 555 -2.07 -28.86 -18.64
C ARG A 555 -3.00 -29.03 -19.85
N PRO A 556 -2.46 -29.28 -21.06
CA PRO A 556 -3.32 -29.53 -22.21
C PRO A 556 -4.04 -30.87 -22.05
N GLN A 557 -5.37 -30.86 -22.17
CA GLN A 557 -6.16 -32.09 -22.15
C GLN A 557 -6.01 -32.87 -23.46
N ASN A 558 -5.80 -32.17 -24.59
CA ASN A 558 -5.57 -32.76 -25.89
C ASN A 558 -4.55 -31.92 -26.68
N SER A 559 -3.58 -32.56 -27.35
CA SER A 559 -2.56 -31.87 -28.15
C SER A 559 -3.15 -31.10 -29.32
N GLN A 560 -4.30 -31.54 -29.83
CA GLN A 560 -5.02 -30.87 -30.93
C GLN A 560 -5.62 -29.51 -30.54
N GLN A 561 -5.75 -29.21 -29.25
CA GLN A 561 -6.20 -27.89 -28.77
C GLN A 561 -5.08 -26.84 -28.83
N ILE A 562 -3.83 -27.25 -29.03
CA ILE A 562 -2.66 -26.36 -29.10
C ILE A 562 -2.29 -26.15 -30.58
N VAL A 563 -3.14 -25.41 -31.28
CA VAL A 563 -2.88 -25.00 -32.66
C VAL A 563 -2.82 -23.49 -32.70
N SER A 564 -1.67 -22.94 -33.09
CA SER A 564 -1.49 -21.50 -33.26
C SER A 564 -2.42 -21.00 -34.37
N ALA A 565 -3.47 -20.27 -34.00
CA ALA A 565 -4.48 -19.77 -34.93
C ALA A 565 -3.93 -18.72 -35.91
N SER A 566 -2.85 -18.02 -35.55
CA SER A 566 -2.19 -17.03 -36.42
C SER A 566 -0.77 -16.72 -35.95
N ASN A 567 0.02 -16.01 -36.76
CA ASN A 567 1.33 -15.48 -36.33
C ASN A 567 1.23 -14.52 -35.14
N THR A 568 0.08 -13.84 -34.98
CA THR A 568 -0.16 -12.98 -33.82
C THR A 568 -0.47 -13.76 -32.56
N VAL A 569 -1.07 -14.95 -32.65
CA VAL A 569 -1.50 -15.75 -31.50
C VAL A 569 -0.84 -17.13 -31.56
N GLN A 570 0.25 -17.26 -30.83
CA GLN A 570 1.03 -18.49 -30.75
C GLN A 570 0.68 -19.24 -29.47
N MET A 571 0.43 -20.55 -29.57
CA MET A 571 0.14 -21.42 -28.43
C MET A 571 1.27 -22.41 -28.21
N PHE A 572 1.68 -22.58 -26.95
CA PHE A 572 2.77 -23.46 -26.54
C PHE A 572 2.32 -24.39 -25.39
N PRO A 573 2.66 -25.68 -25.44
CA PRO A 573 2.45 -26.58 -24.30
C PRO A 573 3.46 -26.30 -23.19
N GLY A 574 3.03 -26.47 -21.95
CA GLY A 574 3.90 -26.47 -20.77
C GLY A 574 4.19 -25.07 -20.20
N ARG A 575 5.21 -24.99 -19.36
CA ARG A 575 5.62 -23.75 -18.69
C ARG A 575 6.63 -22.99 -19.54
N PRO A 576 6.53 -21.66 -19.65
CA PRO A 576 7.49 -20.87 -20.40
C PRO A 576 8.87 -20.86 -19.73
N ASN A 577 9.93 -20.85 -20.55
CA ASN A 577 11.27 -20.48 -20.10
C ASN A 577 11.39 -18.95 -20.08
N ILE A 578 11.06 -18.35 -18.93
CA ILE A 578 10.98 -16.89 -18.78
C ILE A 578 12.33 -16.19 -19.06
N PRO A 579 13.49 -16.67 -18.57
CA PRO A 579 14.78 -16.09 -18.94
C PRO A 579 15.03 -16.06 -20.46
N LEU A 580 14.68 -17.12 -21.17
CA LEU A 580 14.84 -17.17 -22.63
C LEU A 580 13.92 -16.16 -23.34
N ILE A 581 12.66 -16.07 -22.91
CA ILE A 581 11.70 -15.08 -23.43
C ILE A 581 12.26 -13.68 -23.20
N MET A 582 12.73 -13.39 -21.99
CA MET A 582 13.27 -12.07 -21.66
C MET A 582 14.48 -11.70 -22.53
N LYS A 583 15.45 -12.60 -22.70
CA LYS A 583 16.60 -12.35 -23.58
C LYS A 583 16.18 -12.06 -25.03
N ARG A 584 15.19 -12.78 -25.54
CA ARG A 584 14.63 -12.55 -26.90
C ARG A 584 13.91 -11.21 -27.00
N GLU A 585 13.10 -10.83 -26.01
CA GLU A 585 12.39 -9.55 -26.05
C GLU A 585 13.34 -8.35 -25.87
N VAL A 586 14.47 -8.52 -25.17
CA VAL A 586 15.53 -7.51 -25.06
C VAL A 586 16.32 -7.39 -26.38
N SER A 587 16.65 -8.50 -27.04
CA SER A 587 17.33 -8.44 -28.33
C SER A 587 16.49 -7.73 -29.39
N GLU A 588 15.18 -7.98 -29.41
CA GLU A 588 14.20 -7.35 -30.29
C GLU A 588 13.59 -6.05 -29.72
N GLN A 589 14.22 -5.47 -28.69
CA GLN A 589 13.72 -4.28 -28.00
C GLN A 589 13.64 -3.06 -28.91
N GLN A 590 12.48 -2.39 -28.86
CA GLN A 590 12.20 -1.10 -29.49
C GLN A 590 12.04 -0.03 -28.42
N GLY A 591 12.89 1.00 -28.44
CA GLY A 591 12.90 2.06 -27.42
C GLY A 591 13.10 1.53 -26.00
N ALA A 592 12.59 2.24 -25.00
CA ALA A 592 12.57 1.76 -23.62
C ALA A 592 11.57 0.61 -23.46
N MET A 593 11.94 -0.43 -22.69
CA MET A 593 11.08 -1.58 -22.43
C MET A 593 10.49 -1.56 -21.02
N CYS A 594 9.20 -1.84 -20.90
CA CYS A 594 8.54 -2.10 -19.62
C CYS A 594 8.06 -3.55 -19.55
N VAL A 595 8.43 -4.24 -18.49
CA VAL A 595 7.98 -5.59 -18.18
C VAL A 595 6.97 -5.49 -17.05
N HIS A 596 5.72 -5.82 -17.36
CA HIS A 596 4.61 -5.82 -16.42
C HIS A 596 4.23 -7.26 -16.08
N ILE A 597 3.97 -7.57 -14.82
CA ILE A 597 3.49 -8.90 -14.39
C ILE A 597 2.29 -8.80 -13.45
N CYS A 598 1.25 -9.58 -13.74
CA CYS A 598 0.17 -9.86 -12.80
C CYS A 598 -0.10 -11.38 -12.76
N GLY A 599 0.04 -12.00 -11.60
CA GLY A 599 -0.15 -13.45 -11.47
C GLY A 599 0.32 -14.02 -10.13
N PRO A 600 0.40 -15.36 -10.01
CA PRO A 600 0.83 -16.01 -8.78
C PRO A 600 2.24 -15.56 -8.34
N GLY A 601 2.47 -15.42 -7.03
CA GLY A 601 3.74 -14.91 -6.50
C GLY A 601 5.00 -15.65 -6.99
N ALA A 602 4.90 -16.96 -7.24
CA ALA A 602 6.01 -17.72 -7.82
C ALA A 602 6.35 -17.29 -9.26
N LEU A 603 5.34 -17.03 -10.09
CA LEU A 603 5.53 -16.51 -11.44
C LEU A 603 6.12 -15.10 -11.40
N ALA A 604 5.63 -14.26 -10.49
CA ALA A 604 6.13 -12.91 -10.33
C ALA A 604 7.61 -12.87 -9.87
N ASP A 605 8.00 -13.76 -8.96
CA ASP A 605 9.39 -13.96 -8.55
C ASP A 605 10.28 -14.48 -9.70
N ASP A 606 9.75 -15.35 -10.57
CA ASP A 606 10.46 -15.84 -11.76
C ASP A 606 10.70 -14.72 -12.79
N VAL A 607 9.67 -13.92 -13.10
CA VAL A 607 9.78 -12.77 -14.01
C VAL A 607 10.72 -11.72 -13.45
N ARG A 608 10.60 -11.37 -12.17
CA ARG A 608 11.53 -10.46 -11.48
C ARG A 608 12.98 -10.93 -11.62
N SER A 609 13.23 -12.22 -11.41
CA SER A 609 14.59 -12.78 -11.54
C SER A 609 15.13 -12.61 -12.96
N ALA A 610 14.33 -12.95 -13.97
CA ALA A 610 14.73 -12.80 -15.37
C ALA A 610 14.95 -11.33 -15.76
N VAL A 611 14.13 -10.41 -15.28
CA VAL A 611 14.29 -8.96 -15.52
C VAL A 611 15.57 -8.42 -14.87
N ARG A 612 15.97 -8.97 -13.72
CA ARG A 612 17.24 -8.61 -13.06
C ARG A 612 18.46 -9.09 -13.83
N GLU A 613 18.39 -10.28 -14.44
CA GLU A 613 19.48 -10.83 -15.25
C GLU A 613 19.74 -9.98 -16.49
N VAL A 614 18.69 -9.52 -17.17
CA VAL A 614 18.85 -8.69 -18.39
C VAL A 614 19.23 -7.24 -18.13
N GLN A 615 19.28 -6.78 -16.87
CA GLN A 615 19.80 -5.42 -16.58
C GLN A 615 21.29 -5.28 -16.98
N ASP A 616 22.04 -6.38 -17.03
CA ASP A 616 23.46 -6.36 -17.41
C ASP A 616 23.67 -6.02 -18.90
N GLU A 617 22.64 -6.10 -19.72
CA GLU A 617 22.71 -5.78 -21.16
C GLU A 617 22.81 -4.26 -21.44
N GLY A 618 22.70 -3.42 -20.40
CA GLY A 618 22.85 -1.97 -20.52
C GLY A 618 21.67 -1.27 -21.21
N THR A 619 20.57 -1.98 -21.48
CA THR A 619 19.34 -1.42 -22.04
C THR A 619 18.38 -0.96 -20.94
N VAL A 620 17.44 -0.09 -21.31
CA VAL A 620 16.39 0.38 -20.41
C VAL A 620 15.31 -0.70 -20.31
N VAL A 621 15.33 -1.43 -19.21
CA VAL A 621 14.27 -2.38 -18.83
C VAL A 621 13.71 -1.98 -17.46
N ASP A 622 12.46 -1.54 -17.46
CA ASP A 622 11.71 -1.23 -16.25
C ASP A 622 10.81 -2.41 -15.86
N PHE A 623 10.71 -2.69 -14.56
CA PHE A 623 9.87 -3.73 -14.00
C PHE A 623 8.73 -3.12 -13.20
N VAL A 624 7.49 -3.53 -13.53
CA VAL A 624 6.28 -3.18 -12.79
C VAL A 624 5.58 -4.49 -12.41
N GLU A 625 5.23 -4.60 -11.15
CA GLU A 625 4.56 -5.78 -10.63
C GLU A 625 3.29 -5.35 -9.90
N GLU A 626 2.20 -5.99 -10.29
CA GLU A 626 0.89 -5.81 -9.69
C GLU A 626 0.46 -7.17 -9.15
N SER A 627 0.65 -7.35 -7.85
CA SER A 627 0.36 -8.60 -7.15
C SER A 627 -0.52 -8.34 -5.95
N PHE A 628 -1.72 -8.88 -5.99
CA PHE A 628 -2.59 -8.95 -4.83
C PHE A 628 -2.18 -10.12 -3.94
N THR A 629 -1.18 -9.90 -3.07
CA THR A 629 -0.78 -10.87 -2.05
C THR A 629 -1.60 -10.63 -0.78
N TRP A 630 -2.73 -11.31 -0.63
CA TRP A 630 -3.56 -11.26 0.59
C TRP A 630 -3.13 -12.32 1.59
#